data_AF-A0A0Q8CTH8-F1
#
_entry.id   AF-A0A0Q8CTH8-F1
#
_cell.length_a   1.000
_cell.length_b   1.000
_cell.length_c   1.000
_cell.angle_alpha   90.00
_cell.angle_beta   90.00
_cell.angle_gamma   90.00
#
_symmetry.space_group_name_H-M   'P 1'
#
loop_
_entity.id
_entity.type
_entity.pdbx_description
1 polymer ?
#
loop_
_entity_poly.entity_id
_entity_poly.type
_entity_poly.pdbx_seq_one_letter_code
_entity_poly.pdbx_strand_id
1 'polypeptide(L)'
;MDSSALFAMLLGPVLYATPHLLVCAVGLVLCLMRRPALGAAGTYACAGFGLFIFGSLLGLGGHAWLLWMRQNGDPSAASIAMSMGMFSAFATLLHTIAMGLLIAAILVRRPARAA
;
A
#
# COMPACT_ATOMS: atom_id res chain seq x y z
N MET A 1 5.28 -24.13 -15.92
CA MET A 1 5.81 -23.80 -14.57
C MET A 1 4.78 -24.28 -13.57
N ASP A 2 5.18 -25.11 -12.61
CA ASP A 2 4.23 -25.73 -11.68
C ASP A 2 3.65 -24.68 -10.73
N SER A 3 2.40 -24.89 -10.29
CA SER A 3 1.69 -24.01 -9.35
C SER A 3 2.46 -23.80 -8.03
N SER A 4 3.25 -24.79 -7.62
CA SER A 4 4.16 -24.73 -6.47
C SER A 4 5.31 -23.71 -6.66
N ALA A 5 5.85 -23.57 -7.87
CA ALA A 5 6.91 -22.61 -8.17
C ALA A 5 6.38 -21.17 -8.22
N LEU A 6 5.16 -20.96 -8.72
CA LEU A 6 4.50 -19.66 -8.72
C LEU A 6 4.21 -19.19 -7.29
N PHE A 7 3.71 -20.11 -6.45
CA PHE A 7 3.50 -19.87 -5.03
C PHE A 7 4.80 -19.48 -4.32
N ALA A 8 5.89 -20.23 -4.53
CA ALA A 8 7.19 -19.93 -3.93
C ALA A 8 7.75 -18.55 -4.34
N MET A 9 7.55 -18.14 -5.60
CA MET A 9 7.98 -16.83 -6.10
C MET A 9 7.16 -15.66 -5.53
N LEU A 10 5.87 -15.88 -5.23
CA LEU A 10 5.00 -14.88 -4.61
C LEU A 10 5.10 -14.84 -3.08
N LEU A 11 5.59 -15.92 -2.45
CA LEU A 11 5.66 -16.03 -1.00
C LEU A 11 6.53 -14.93 -0.38
N GLY A 12 7.70 -14.64 -0.97
CA GLY A 12 8.60 -13.57 -0.50
C GLY A 12 7.91 -12.19 -0.48
N PRO A 13 7.39 -11.71 -1.63
CA PRO A 13 6.63 -10.46 -1.69
C PRO A 13 5.45 -10.40 -0.72
N VAL A 14 4.69 -11.50 -0.58
CA VAL A 14 3.55 -11.56 0.34
C VAL A 14 3.99 -11.45 1.80
N LEU A 15 5.01 -12.22 2.20
CA LEU A 15 5.53 -12.18 3.57
C LEU A 15 6.12 -10.81 3.91
N TYR A 16 6.73 -10.13 2.95
CA TYR A 16 7.23 -8.77 3.11
C TYR A 16 6.08 -7.74 3.27
N ALA A 17 5.01 -7.87 2.48
CA ALA A 17 3.89 -6.92 2.51
C ALA A 17 2.92 -7.15 3.69
N THR A 18 2.83 -8.37 4.22
CA THR A 18 1.83 -8.75 5.23
C THR A 18 1.91 -7.91 6.52
N PRO A 19 3.07 -7.68 7.14
CA PRO A 19 3.16 -6.84 8.35
C PRO A 19 2.67 -5.41 8.09
N HIS A 20 3.05 -4.83 6.96
CA HIS A 20 2.64 -3.48 6.58
C HIS A 20 1.12 -3.40 6.35
N LEU A 21 0.56 -4.36 5.61
CA LEU A 21 -0.88 -4.45 5.38
C LEU A 21 -1.66 -4.61 6.69
N LEU A 22 -1.15 -5.42 7.61
CA LEU A 22 -1.79 -5.65 8.90
C LEU A 22 -1.80 -4.37 9.75
N VAL A 23 -0.66 -3.66 9.83
CA VAL A 23 -0.57 -2.37 10.55
C VAL A 23 -1.51 -1.34 9.94
N CYS A 24 -1.53 -1.21 8.61
CA CYS A 24 -2.39 -0.25 7.93
C CYS A 24 -3.88 -0.60 8.09
N ALA A 25 -4.23 -1.89 8.06
CA ALA A 25 -5.60 -2.36 8.26
C ALA A 25 -6.08 -2.07 9.69
N VAL A 26 -5.26 -2.37 10.70
CA VAL A 26 -5.56 -2.04 12.10
C VAL A 26 -5.70 -0.53 12.27
N GLY A 27 -4.78 0.26 11.72
CA GLY A 27 -4.86 1.73 11.75
C GLY A 27 -6.16 2.25 11.13
N LEU A 28 -6.53 1.73 9.95
CA LEU A 28 -7.78 2.09 9.27
C LEU A 28 -9.01 1.73 10.12
N VAL A 29 -9.08 0.51 10.65
CA VAL A 29 -10.20 0.06 11.49
C VAL A 29 -10.34 0.95 12.73
N LEU A 30 -9.24 1.24 13.43
CA LEU A 30 -9.26 2.11 14.61
C LEU A 30 -9.72 3.54 14.26
N CYS A 31 -9.28 4.09 13.13
CA CYS A 31 -9.70 5.40 12.66
C CYS A 31 -11.18 5.44 12.25
N LEU A 32 -11.70 4.37 11.65
CA LEU A 32 -13.12 4.23 11.31
C LEU A 32 -13.98 4.11 12.57
N MET A 33 -13.58 3.27 13.53
CA MET A 33 -14.28 3.10 14.80
C MET A 33 -14.33 4.40 15.62
N ARG A 34 -13.24 5.19 15.59
CA ARG A 34 -13.16 6.47 16.31
C ARG A 34 -13.50 7.68 15.45
N ARG A 35 -14.04 7.49 14.25
CA ARG A 35 -14.32 8.57 13.30
C ARG A 35 -15.20 9.69 13.89
N PRO A 36 -16.26 9.40 14.69
CA PRO A 36 -17.07 10.45 15.31
C PRO A 36 -16.27 11.34 16.28
N ALA A 37 -15.29 10.76 16.98
CA ALA A 37 -14.45 11.48 17.95
C ALA A 37 -13.28 12.23 17.29
N LEU A 38 -12.81 11.75 16.14
CA LEU A 38 -11.65 12.31 15.43
C LEU A 38 -12.03 13.39 14.41
N GLY A 39 -13.29 13.44 13.97
CA GLY A 39 -13.75 14.41 12.97
C GLY A 39 -12.92 14.36 11.68
N ALA A 40 -12.47 15.52 11.20
CA ALA A 40 -11.68 15.65 9.98
C ALA A 40 -10.35 14.86 10.03
N ALA A 41 -9.69 14.79 11.20
CA ALA A 41 -8.48 13.98 11.37
C ALA A 41 -8.73 12.49 11.08
N GLY A 42 -9.92 11.99 11.44
CA GLY A 42 -10.33 10.61 11.14
C GLY A 42 -10.42 10.36 9.63
N THR A 43 -10.96 11.30 8.87
CA THR A 43 -11.07 11.17 7.40
C THR A 43 -9.70 11.17 6.72
N TYR A 44 -8.79 12.08 7.09
CA TYR A 44 -7.43 12.11 6.55
C TYR A 44 -6.65 10.83 6.91
N ALA A 45 -6.78 10.35 8.15
CA ALA A 45 -6.12 9.12 8.58
C ALA A 45 -6.68 7.89 7.83
N CYS A 46 -8.00 7.79 7.67
CA CYS A 46 -8.61 6.71 6.90
C CYS A 46 -8.15 6.72 5.43
N ALA A 47 -8.10 7.91 4.82
CA ALA A 47 -7.60 8.05 3.46
C ALA A 47 -6.13 7.64 3.35
N GLY A 48 -5.28 8.09 4.29
CA GLY A 48 -3.84 7.73 4.32
C GLY A 48 -3.61 6.22 4.47
N PHE A 49 -4.24 5.58 5.47
CA PHE A 49 -4.14 4.13 5.64
C PHE A 49 -4.74 3.35 4.46
N GLY A 50 -5.87 3.79 3.92
CA GLY A 50 -6.47 3.21 2.73
C GLY A 50 -5.53 3.27 1.52
N LEU A 51 -4.84 4.39 1.34
CA LEU A 51 -3.89 4.57 0.24
C LEU A 51 -2.64 3.70 0.41
N PHE A 52 -2.15 3.49 1.64
CA PHE A 52 -1.06 2.53 1.91
C PHE A 52 -1.48 1.08 1.62
N ILE A 53 -2.70 0.68 2.01
CA ILE A 53 -3.25 -0.65 1.69
C ILE A 53 -3.36 -0.81 0.18
N PHE A 54 -3.97 0.16 -0.50
CA PHE A 54 -4.12 0.14 -1.95
C PHE A 54 -2.76 0.04 -2.65
N GLY A 55 -1.78 0.87 -2.28
CA GLY A 55 -0.43 0.82 -2.83
C GLY A 55 0.27 -0.52 -2.60
N SER A 56 0.09 -1.13 -1.43
CA SER A 56 0.64 -2.45 -1.11
C SER A 56 0.02 -3.57 -1.96
N LEU A 57 -1.30 -3.55 -2.14
CA LEU A 57 -2.02 -4.51 -2.99
C LEU A 57 -1.65 -4.35 -4.47
N LEU A 58 -1.51 -3.11 -4.92
CA LEU A 58 -1.04 -2.79 -6.26
C LEU A 58 0.40 -3.31 -6.44
N GLY A 59 1.26 -3.18 -5.42
CA GLY A 59 2.59 -3.81 -5.31
C GLY A 59 2.59 -5.30 -5.61
N LEU A 60 1.76 -6.04 -4.87
CA LEU A 60 1.61 -7.48 -5.03
C LEU A 60 1.03 -7.86 -6.40
N GLY A 61 0.05 -7.10 -6.90
CA GLY A 61 -0.52 -7.27 -8.23
C GLY A 61 0.52 -7.05 -9.33
N GLY A 62 1.38 -6.04 -9.19
CA GLY A 62 2.49 -5.77 -10.12
C GLY A 62 3.51 -6.91 -10.16
N HIS A 63 3.86 -7.47 -9.00
CA HIS A 63 4.71 -8.66 -8.92
C HIS A 63 4.06 -9.89 -9.60
N ALA A 64 2.78 -10.14 -9.32
CA ALA A 64 2.04 -11.23 -9.96
C ALA A 64 1.97 -11.05 -11.49
N TRP A 65 1.73 -9.83 -11.95
CA TRP A 65 1.70 -9.48 -13.37
C TRP A 65 3.05 -9.69 -14.06
N LEU A 66 4.15 -9.29 -13.41
CA LEU A 66 5.51 -9.51 -13.93
C LEU A 66 5.84 -11.00 -14.05
N LEU A 67 5.44 -11.80 -13.07
CA LEU A 67 5.61 -13.26 -13.11
C LEU A 67 4.76 -13.87 -14.25
N TRP A 68 3.52 -13.41 -14.42
CA TRP A 68 2.66 -13.83 -15.52
C TRP A 68 3.22 -13.44 -16.88
N MET A 69 3.78 -12.24 -17.03
CA MET A 69 4.43 -11.82 -18.28
C MET A 69 5.62 -12.72 -18.63
N ARG A 70 6.53 -12.97 -17.67
CA ARG A 70 7.66 -13.90 -17.86
C ARG A 70 7.24 -15.31 -18.26
N GLN A 71 6.02 -15.74 -17.90
CA GLN A 71 5.49 -17.05 -18.29
C GLN A 71 4.91 -17.07 -19.71
N ASN A 72 4.40 -15.94 -20.21
CA ASN A 72 3.70 -15.86 -21.51
C ASN A 72 4.56 -15.27 -22.64
N GLY A 73 5.84 -15.02 -22.38
CA GLY A 73 6.82 -14.55 -23.36
C GLY A 73 7.93 -13.75 -22.67
N ASP A 74 9.06 -13.51 -23.34
CA ASP A 74 10.11 -12.65 -22.82
C ASP A 74 9.81 -11.19 -23.22
N PRO A 75 9.20 -10.35 -22.36
CA PRO A 75 9.23 -8.92 -22.58
C PRO A 75 10.69 -8.47 -22.59
N SER A 76 11.05 -7.59 -23.54
CA SER A 76 12.42 -7.08 -23.60
C SER A 76 12.83 -6.51 -22.25
N ALA A 77 14.09 -6.72 -21.84
CA ALA A 77 14.59 -6.24 -20.55
C ALA A 77 14.34 -4.74 -20.33
N ALA A 78 14.38 -3.95 -21.41
CA ALA A 78 14.02 -2.53 -21.40
C ALA A 78 12.55 -2.27 -21.04
N SER A 79 11.61 -3.08 -21.56
CA SER A 79 10.18 -2.97 -21.23
C SER A 79 9.89 -3.31 -19.77
N ILE A 80 10.52 -4.37 -19.24
CA ILE A 80 10.42 -4.72 -17.82
C ILE A 80 10.96 -3.58 -16.95
N ALA A 81 12.16 -3.07 -17.27
CA ALA A 81 12.79 -2.00 -16.50
C ALA A 81 11.94 -0.72 -16.49
N MET A 82 11.39 -0.33 -17.65
CA MET A 82 10.53 0.85 -17.76
C MET A 82 9.22 0.67 -16.97
N SER A 83 8.62 -0.52 -17.04
CA SER A 83 7.40 -0.86 -16.28
C SER A 83 7.65 -0.81 -14.77
N MET A 84 8.75 -1.41 -14.30
CA MET A 84 9.17 -1.35 -12.90
C MET A 84 9.48 0.08 -12.44
N GLY A 85 10.12 0.89 -13.30
CA GLY A 85 10.43 2.29 -13.02
C GLY A 85 9.17 3.14 -12.83
N MET A 86 8.22 3.07 -13.77
CA MET A 86 6.93 3.76 -13.66
C MET A 86 6.14 3.28 -12.44
N PHE A 87 6.13 1.97 -12.21
CA PHE A 87 5.48 1.38 -11.06
C PHE A 87 6.06 1.90 -9.74
N SER A 88 7.38 1.91 -9.62
CA SER A 88 8.09 2.39 -8.42
C SER A 88 7.83 3.87 -8.19
N ALA A 89 7.85 4.70 -9.24
CA ALA A 89 7.53 6.12 -9.16
C ALA A 89 6.08 6.35 -8.68
N PHE A 90 5.13 5.61 -9.24
CA PHE A 90 3.73 5.68 -8.86
C PHE A 90 3.49 5.21 -7.41
N ALA A 91 4.10 4.10 -7.03
CA ALA A 91 4.03 3.57 -5.66
C ALA A 91 4.63 4.57 -4.65
N THR A 92 5.75 5.20 -4.98
CA THR A 92 6.39 6.24 -4.16
C THR A 92 5.50 7.46 -4.01
N LEU A 93 4.85 7.89 -5.10
CA LEU A 93 3.89 9.00 -5.06
C LEU A 93 2.71 8.68 -4.15
N LEU A 94 2.11 7.50 -4.27
CA LEU A 94 1.03 7.05 -3.38
C LEU A 94 1.48 7.02 -1.92
N HIS A 95 2.66 6.49 -1.61
CA HIS A 95 3.19 6.47 -0.25
C HIS A 95 3.43 7.88 0.30
N THR A 96 3.91 8.80 -0.54
CA THR A 96 4.16 10.19 -0.15
C THR A 96 2.83 10.90 0.18
N ILE A 97 1.80 10.71 -0.66
CA ILE A 97 0.46 11.24 -0.41
C ILE A 97 -0.13 10.62 0.86
N ALA A 98 -0.02 9.31 1.03
CA ALA A 98 -0.50 8.59 2.20
C ALA A 98 0.12 9.13 3.49
N MET A 99 1.45 9.31 3.49
CA MET A 99 2.18 9.89 4.62
C MET A 99 1.76 11.35 4.87
N GLY A 100 1.61 12.15 3.81
CA GLY A 100 1.11 13.52 3.91
C GLY A 100 -0.28 13.60 4.54
N LEU A 101 -1.18 12.67 4.21
CA LEU A 101 -2.51 12.57 4.81
C LEU A 101 -2.44 12.18 6.29
N LEU A 102 -1.55 11.27 6.69
CA LEU A 102 -1.34 10.94 8.10
C LEU A 102 -0.77 12.14 8.88
N ILE A 103 0.18 12.87 8.31
CA ILE A 103 0.71 14.10 8.92
C ILE A 103 -0.41 15.15 9.05
N ALA A 104 -1.21 15.36 8.01
CA ALA A 104 -2.36 16.26 8.05
C ALA A 104 -3.37 15.84 9.13
N ALA A 105 -3.62 14.54 9.29
CA ALA A 105 -4.47 14.03 10.36
C ALA A 105 -3.95 14.38 11.76
N ILE A 106 -2.62 14.30 11.98
CA ILE A 106 -1.98 14.68 13.23
C ILE A 106 -2.12 16.20 13.47
N LEU A 107 -1.86 17.02 12.46
CA LEU A 107 -1.93 18.49 12.57
C LEU A 107 -3.36 19.00 12.80
N VAL A 108 -4.36 18.34 12.20
CA VAL A 108 -5.78 18.72 12.33
C VAL A 108 -6.38 18.26 13.66
N ARG A 109 -5.81 17.22 14.28
CA ARG A 109 -6.28 16.74 15.58
C ARG A 109 -5.97 17.79 16.65
N ARG A 110 -6.96 18.64 16.95
CA ARG A 110 -6.90 19.55 18.10
C ARG A 110 -6.55 18.75 19.35
N PRO A 111 -5.58 19.18 20.19
CA PRO A 111 -5.36 18.54 21.47
C PRO A 111 -6.68 18.54 22.24
N ALA A 112 -7.03 17.38 22.81
CA ALA A 112 -8.17 17.32 23.71
C ALA A 112 -7.92 18.38 24.79
N ARG A 113 -8.80 19.38 24.89
CA ARG A 113 -8.78 20.30 26.03
C ARG A 113 -8.81 19.40 27.26
N ALA A 114 -7.73 19.43 28.04
CA ALA A 114 -7.70 18.80 29.35
C ALA A 114 -8.91 19.35 30.11
N ALA A 115 -9.85 18.46 30.41
CA ALA A 115 -11.01 18.75 31.24
C ALA A 115 -10.56 18.76 32.71
#